data_AF-A0A953K3H3-F1
#
_entry.id   AF-A0A953K3H3-F1
#
_cell.length_a   1.000
_cell.length_b   1.000
_cell.length_c   1.000
_cell.angle_alpha   90.00
_cell.angle_beta   90.00
_cell.angle_gamma   90.00
#
_symmetry.space_group_name_H-M   'P 1'
#
loop_
_entity.id
_entity.type
_entity.pdbx_description
1 polymer ?
#
loop_
_entity_poly.entity_id
_entity_poly.type
_entity_poly.pdbx_seq_one_letter_code
_entity_poly.pdbx_strand_id
1 'polypeptide(L)'
;ISHYSNKGKHTTTFAEMFVLRDNTFIIDTPGIKEWGLPEIEDHELSGYFPEMRELRLQCKFGGSCLHHNEPRCAVIEAVEQGRISFNRYKNYLSMLLGEDNRK
;
A
#
# COMPACT_ATOMS: atom_id res chain seq x y z
N ILE A 1 17.66 19.49 -6.38
CA ILE A 1 16.34 20.03 -6.81
C ILE A 1 16.42 20.31 -8.31
N SER A 2 15.48 19.84 -9.14
CA SER A 2 15.45 20.22 -10.55
C SER A 2 14.87 21.64 -10.67
N HIS A 3 15.63 22.58 -11.25
CA HIS A 3 15.17 23.95 -11.50
C HIS A 3 13.96 24.03 -12.44
N TYR A 4 13.67 22.95 -13.18
CA TYR A 4 12.62 22.89 -14.18
C TYR A 4 11.26 22.37 -13.64
N SER A 5 11.25 21.46 -12.66
CA SER A 5 10.01 20.77 -12.26
C SER A 5 9.66 20.86 -10.77
N ASN A 6 10.48 21.54 -9.96
CA ASN A 6 10.29 21.67 -8.51
C ASN A 6 10.12 20.30 -7.78
N LYS A 7 10.67 19.23 -8.37
CA LYS A 7 10.66 17.87 -7.82
C LYS A 7 12.06 17.48 -7.34
N GLY A 8 12.12 16.46 -6.48
CA GLY A 8 13.37 15.82 -6.08
C GLY A 8 14.15 15.33 -7.30
N LYS A 9 15.48 15.54 -7.31
CA LYS A 9 16.36 15.04 -8.37
C LYS A 9 17.06 13.80 -7.83
N HIS A 10 16.78 12.63 -8.39
CA HIS A 10 17.53 11.41 -8.09
C HIS A 10 18.88 11.49 -8.78
N THR A 11 19.96 11.44 -8.00
CA THR A 11 21.34 11.47 -8.50
C THR A 11 22.00 10.08 -8.47
N THR A 12 21.52 9.19 -7.61
CA THR A 12 21.96 7.80 -7.50
C THR A 12 21.31 6.97 -8.60
N THR A 13 22.09 6.27 -9.42
CA THR A 13 21.61 5.49 -10.58
C THR A 13 21.62 3.97 -10.35
N PHE A 14 22.30 3.47 -9.33
CA PHE A 14 22.38 2.05 -9.00
C PHE A 14 22.25 1.83 -7.49
N ALA A 15 21.85 0.63 -7.08
CA ALA A 15 21.83 0.26 -5.68
C ALA A 15 23.26 0.01 -5.19
N GLU A 16 23.65 0.64 -4.09
CA GLU A 16 24.97 0.49 -3.47
C GLU A 16 24.83 -0.02 -2.04
N MET A 17 25.67 -0.98 -1.66
CA MET A 17 25.69 -1.55 -0.31
C MET A 17 26.87 -0.99 0.48
N PHE A 18 26.56 -0.37 1.62
CA PHE A 18 27.52 0.15 2.59
C PHE A 18 27.61 -0.79 3.79
N VAL A 19 28.82 -1.19 4.17
CA VAL A 19 29.08 -1.92 5.41
C VAL A 19 29.27 -0.93 6.55
N LEU A 20 28.43 -0.98 7.58
CA LEU A 20 28.55 -0.10 8.74
C LEU A 20 29.36 -0.72 9.88
N ARG A 21 29.13 -2.02 10.13
CA ARG A 21 29.75 -2.84 11.18
C ARG A 21 29.71 -4.30 10.74
N ASP A 22 30.34 -5.18 11.52
CA ASP A 22 30.17 -6.62 11.38
C ASP A 22 28.67 -6.96 11.31
N ASN A 23 28.28 -7.67 10.26
CA ASN A 23 26.90 -8.07 9.96
C ASN A 23 25.86 -6.93 9.87
N THR A 24 26.27 -5.67 9.63
CA THR A 24 25.34 -4.54 9.46
C THR A 24 25.59 -3.82 8.13
N PHE A 25 24.55 -3.74 7.30
CA PHE A 25 24.63 -3.18 5.94
C PHE A 25 23.51 -2.16 5.70
N ILE A 26 23.81 -1.11 4.95
CA ILE A 26 22.83 -0.18 4.38
C ILE A 26 22.84 -0.37 2.86
N ILE A 27 21.67 -0.45 2.24
CA ILE A 27 21.54 -0.40 0.78
C ILE A 27 20.93 0.96 0.41
N ASP A 28 21.71 1.81 -0.25
CA ASP A 28 21.17 3.03 -0.85
C ASP A 28 20.65 2.68 -2.24
N THR A 29 19.34 2.85 -2.45
CA THR A 29 18.70 2.59 -3.74
C THR A 29 18.45 3.89 -4.49
N PRO A 30 18.50 3.91 -5.83
CA PRO A 30 17.97 5.02 -6.62
C PRO A 30 16.56 5.35 -6.17
N GLY A 31 16.18 6.64 -6.21
CA GLY A 31 14.79 6.95 -5.92
C GLY A 31 13.88 6.38 -7.00
N ILE A 32 12.99 5.50 -6.56
CA ILE A 32 12.06 4.77 -7.40
C ILE A 32 10.95 5.73 -7.82
N LYS A 33 10.86 6.01 -9.13
CA LYS A 33 9.80 6.87 -9.69
C LYS A 33 8.49 6.13 -9.89
N GLU A 34 8.58 4.87 -10.28
CA GLU A 34 7.46 3.99 -10.56
C GLU A 34 7.76 2.64 -9.93
N TRP A 35 6.85 2.19 -9.08
CA TRP A 35 6.80 0.80 -8.64
C TRP A 35 5.87 0.09 -9.59
N GLY A 36 6.39 -0.84 -10.39
CA GLY A 36 5.53 -1.85 -11.00
C GLY A 36 4.96 -2.68 -9.85
N LEU A 37 3.73 -2.38 -9.43
CA LEU A 37 3.04 -3.28 -8.51
C LEU A 37 2.90 -4.62 -9.23
N PRO A 38 3.36 -5.74 -8.64
CA PRO A 38 3.03 -7.05 -9.18
C PRO A 38 1.51 -7.15 -9.29
N GLU A 39 1.01 -7.99 -10.21
CA GLU A 39 -0.43 -8.30 -10.25
C GLU A 39 -0.82 -8.87 -8.88
N ILE A 40 -1.53 -8.05 -8.10
CA ILE A 40 -2.08 -8.40 -6.80
C ILE A 40 -3.53 -8.76 -7.05
N GLU A 41 -3.92 -9.96 -6.63
CA GLU A 41 -5.31 -10.37 -6.69
C GLU A 41 -6.16 -9.53 -5.73
N ASP A 42 -7.38 -9.17 -6.13
CA ASP A 42 -8.29 -8.29 -5.37
C ASP A 42 -8.52 -8.75 -3.92
N HIS A 43 -8.58 -10.08 -3.72
CA HIS A 43 -8.79 -10.70 -2.42
C HIS A 43 -7.54 -10.69 -1.52
N GLU A 44 -6.36 -10.52 -2.09
CA GLU A 44 -5.10 -10.39 -1.35
C GLU A 44 -4.81 -8.94 -0.96
N LEU A 45 -5.35 -7.98 -1.72
CA LEU A 45 -5.07 -6.55 -1.54
C LEU A 45 -5.31 -6.07 -0.10
N SER A 46 -6.42 -6.49 0.51
CA SER A 46 -6.76 -6.11 1.90
C SER A 46 -5.78 -6.69 2.93
N GLY A 47 -5.07 -7.76 2.58
CA GLY A 47 -4.04 -8.37 3.42
C GLY A 47 -2.78 -7.50 3.58
N TYR A 48 -2.51 -6.58 2.65
CA TYR A 48 -1.39 -5.64 2.72
C TYR A 48 -1.68 -4.41 3.59
N PHE A 49 -2.91 -4.26 4.09
CA PHE A 49 -3.32 -3.24 5.04
C PHE A 49 -3.46 -3.90 6.41
N PRO A 50 -2.51 -3.70 7.36
CA PRO A 50 -2.53 -4.39 8.65
C PRO A 50 -3.87 -4.26 9.39
N GLU A 51 -4.47 -3.07 9.33
CA GLU A 51 -5.74 -2.77 9.97
C GLU A 51 -6.94 -3.51 9.36
N MET A 52 -6.90 -3.82 8.06
CA MET A 52 -7.95 -4.60 7.37
C MET A 52 -7.71 -6.10 7.52
N ARG A 53 -6.44 -6.52 7.48
CA ARG A 53 -6.02 -7.92 7.64
C ARG A 53 -6.55 -8.54 8.94
N GLU A 54 -6.54 -7.78 10.03
CA GLU A 54 -7.04 -8.21 11.34
C GLU A 54 -8.56 -8.42 11.37
N LEU A 55 -9.31 -7.68 10.55
CA LEU A 55 -10.77 -7.70 10.50
C LEU A 55 -11.35 -8.57 9.38
N ARG A 56 -10.51 -8.97 8.40
CA ARG A 56 -10.91 -9.72 7.21
C ARG A 56 -11.79 -10.95 7.52
N LEU A 57 -11.45 -11.70 8.55
CA LEU A 57 -12.18 -12.93 8.93
C LEU A 57 -13.51 -12.66 9.66
N GLN A 58 -13.76 -11.42 10.07
CA GLN A 58 -14.98 -11.02 10.80
C GLN A 58 -16.10 -10.57 9.84
N CYS A 59 -15.81 -10.45 8.54
CA CYS A 59 -16.83 -10.18 7.53
C CYS A 59 -17.76 -11.37 7.34
N LYS A 60 -19.01 -11.10 6.93
CA LYS A 60 -19.99 -12.15 6.56
C LYS A 60 -19.45 -13.14 5.52
N PHE A 61 -18.70 -12.64 4.54
CA PHE A 61 -18.10 -13.44 3.47
C PHE A 61 -16.68 -13.94 3.82
N GLY A 62 -16.18 -13.66 5.03
CA GLY A 62 -14.85 -14.06 5.48
C GLY A 62 -13.74 -13.58 4.56
N GLY A 63 -12.82 -14.47 4.21
CA GLY A 63 -11.62 -14.17 3.42
C GLY A 63 -11.85 -13.75 1.97
N SER A 64 -13.07 -13.87 1.42
CA SER A 64 -13.42 -13.43 0.07
C SER A 64 -14.08 -12.06 0.01
N CYS A 65 -14.19 -11.35 1.15
CA CYS A 65 -14.70 -9.99 1.18
C CYS A 65 -13.68 -9.00 0.58
N LEU A 66 -14.11 -8.23 -0.40
CA LEU A 66 -13.42 -7.11 -1.05
C LEU A 66 -13.67 -5.76 -0.35
N HIS A 67 -14.46 -5.74 0.72
CA HIS A 67 -14.67 -4.57 1.58
C HIS A 67 -15.13 -3.28 0.85
N HIS A 68 -15.86 -3.42 -0.25
CA HIS A 68 -16.33 -2.30 -1.07
C HIS A 68 -17.82 -2.03 -0.85
N ASN A 69 -18.69 -3.00 -1.13
CA ASN A 69 -20.16 -2.84 -1.05
C ASN A 69 -20.86 -4.02 -0.36
N GLU A 70 -20.11 -4.87 0.34
CA GLU A 70 -20.67 -6.07 0.94
C GLU A 70 -21.48 -5.79 2.20
N PRO A 71 -22.66 -6.44 2.36
CA PRO A 71 -23.43 -6.34 3.58
C PRO A 71 -22.70 -7.00 4.76
N ARG A 72 -22.70 -6.34 5.92
CA ARG A 72 -22.01 -6.79 7.15
C ARG A 72 -20.51 -7.01 6.94
N CYS A 73 -19.85 -5.98 6.43
CA CYS A 73 -18.40 -5.92 6.30
C CYS A 73 -17.78 -5.30 7.55
N ALA A 74 -16.96 -6.07 8.28
CA ALA A 74 -16.28 -5.61 9.49
C ALA A 74 -15.29 -4.46 9.21
N VAL A 75 -14.74 -4.38 8.01
CA VAL A 75 -13.84 -3.28 7.60
C VAL A 75 -14.63 -1.98 7.42
N ILE A 76 -15.77 -2.00 6.72
CA ILE A 76 -16.62 -0.80 6.54
C ILE A 76 -17.11 -0.30 7.90
N GLU A 77 -17.58 -1.21 8.75
CA GLU A 77 -18.01 -0.87 10.12
C GLU A 77 -16.87 -0.26 10.94
N ALA A 78 -15.64 -0.78 10.82
CA ALA A 78 -14.48 -0.23 11.50
C ALA A 78 -14.06 1.15 10.95
N VAL A 79 -14.31 1.45 9.68
CA VAL A 79 -14.13 2.79 9.10
C VAL A 79 -15.17 3.76 9.66
N GLU A 80 -16.45 3.35 9.72
CA GLU A 80 -17.53 4.17 10.29
C GLU A 80 -17.31 4.48 11.78
N GLN A 81 -16.74 3.53 12.52
CA GLN A 81 -16.38 3.69 13.93
C GLN A 81 -15.06 4.45 14.14
N GLY A 82 -14.35 4.84 13.07
CA GLY A 82 -13.07 5.55 13.14
C GLY A 82 -11.88 4.70 13.60
N ARG A 83 -12.04 3.36 13.70
CA ARG A 83 -10.94 2.43 13.99
C ARG A 83 -9.99 2.28 12.81
N ILE A 84 -10.50 2.41 11.58
CA ILE A 84 -9.70 2.53 10.36
C ILE A 84 -9.81 3.97 9.86
N SER A 85 -8.67 4.56 9.51
CA SER A 85 -8.64 5.88 8.90
C SER A 85 -9.39 5.86 7.55
N PHE A 86 -10.33 6.78 7.37
CA PHE A 86 -11.03 6.96 6.09
C PHE A 86 -10.06 7.14 4.90
N ASN A 87 -8.94 7.83 5.12
CA ASN A 87 -7.96 8.06 4.07
C ASN A 87 -7.24 6.76 3.64
N ARG A 88 -7.00 5.85 4.61
CA ARG A 88 -6.45 4.51 4.33
C ARG A 88 -7.45 3.65 3.56
N TYR A 89 -8.71 3.69 3.96
CA TYR A 89 -9.80 3.01 3.25
C TYR A 89 -9.97 3.53 1.82
N LYS A 90 -9.93 4.85 1.63
CA LYS A 90 -9.99 5.47 0.30
C LYS A 90 -8.83 5.03 -0.61
N ASN A 91 -7.61 4.96 -0.07
CA ASN A 91 -6.45 4.49 -0.83
C ASN A 91 -6.60 3.02 -1.24
N TYR A 92 -7.13 2.18 -0.34
CA TYR A 92 -7.45 0.78 -0.65
C TYR A 92 -8.46 0.68 -1.80
N LEU A 93 -9.57 1.43 -1.74
CA LEU A 93 -10.56 1.43 -2.82
C LEU A 93 -9.99 1.92 -4.14
N SER A 94 -9.14 2.95 -4.13
CA SER A 94 -8.50 3.46 -5.34
C SER A 94 -7.60 2.41 -6.01
N MET A 95 -6.88 1.60 -5.21
CA MET A 95 -6.09 0.47 -5.70
C MET A 95 -6.99 -0.65 -6.24
N LEU A 96 -8.06 -1.01 -5.51
CA LEU A 96 -9.00 -2.08 -5.88
C LEU A 96 -9.76 -1.78 -7.18
N LEU A 97 -10.21 -0.53 -7.35
CA LEU A 97 -11.00 -0.10 -8.51
C LEU A 97 -10.13 0.26 -9.72
N GLY A 98 -8.81 0.19 -9.59
CA GLY A 98 -7.88 0.58 -10.65
C GLY A 98 -7.90 2.06 -10.98
N GLU A 99 -8.43 2.92 -10.09
CA GLU A 99 -8.42 4.38 -10.22
C GLU A 99 -7.03 4.97 -9.91
N ASP A 100 -6.14 4.16 -9.34
CA ASP A 100 -4.75 4.49 -9.11
C ASP A 100 -3.95 4.51 -10.43
N ASN A 101 -3.81 5.69 -11.02
CA ASN A 101 -3.01 5.97 -12.23
C ASN A 101 -1.48 5.88 -12.00
N ARG A 102 -1.01 5.03 -11.06
CA ARG A 102 0.42 4.71 -10.86
C ARG A 102 0.89 3.55 -11.74
N LYS A 103 0.14 3.21 -12.79
CA LYS A 103 0.58 2.33 -13.89
C LYS A 103 1.31 3.10 -14.97
#